data_AF-A0A519VUI0-F1
#
_entry.id   AF-A0A519VUI0-F1
#
_cell.length_a   1.000
_cell.length_b   1.000
_cell.length_c   1.000
_cell.angle_alpha   90.00
_cell.angle_beta   90.00
_cell.angle_gamma   90.00
#
_symmetry.space_group_name_H-M   'P 1'
#
loop_
_entity.id
_entity.type
_entity.pdbx_description
1 polymer ?
#
loop_
_entity_poly.entity_id
_entity_poly.type
_entity_poly.pdbx_seq_one_letter_code
_entity_poly.pdbx_strand_id
1 'polypeptide(L)'
;SQNGWNIFFDKVPNKPYATFPVKIKKTAAEITTVGSRTVIKISSLAADKFSGDLEITFYNGSAMFNIAAVVSTADDATAIVYDAGLIDKKSGWKNISWTNTADEFKTSPLKQADTAKNVAVKYRAIAAKGENGAIAIFPAPHQYFYPLDEAFNLKFTWYGANYRGMFEGSGMGIRQDLKGDNRYVPWFNAPPETKQRLNFFCYLSDKDEQSAFTEIKKFTHEDSYVKLPGFKTMSSHFHNEFVMKVMMANKEMPAVPDFVKVFKKTGIDIVHLAEFHYTAHPQGPDELRLLELKMLFEMCNKYSDEQLLLLPGEEPNEFFGGHWLEFFPKEVYWIMSRKKGQPLFENHPVYGKIYHIGDKDDMLKLLEMENGLAWTAHARTKG
;
A
#
# COMPACT_ATOMS: atom_id res chain seq x y z
N SER A 1 16.15 -12.78 -3.49
CA SER A 1 15.79 -11.75 -2.49
C SER A 1 15.66 -12.31 -1.07
N GLN A 2 16.67 -13.04 -0.59
CA GLN A 2 16.78 -13.46 0.80
C GLN A 2 18.16 -13.04 1.27
N ASN A 3 18.27 -11.83 1.83
CA ASN A 3 19.54 -11.32 2.35
C ASN A 3 19.36 -10.94 3.82
N GLY A 4 19.55 -11.92 4.71
CA GLY A 4 19.33 -11.78 6.14
C GLY A 4 17.89 -11.33 6.45
N TRP A 5 17.75 -10.09 6.93
CA TRP A 5 16.49 -9.50 7.35
C TRP A 5 15.56 -9.12 6.20
N ASN A 6 16.06 -8.90 4.99
CA ASN A 6 15.21 -8.50 3.86
C ASN A 6 14.66 -9.75 3.16
N ILE A 7 13.51 -10.24 3.64
CA ILE A 7 12.76 -11.36 3.05
C ILE A 7 11.39 -10.85 2.60
N PHE A 8 11.22 -10.70 1.29
CA PHE A 8 9.94 -10.25 0.70
C PHE A 8 8.99 -11.43 0.43
N PHE A 9 9.51 -12.48 -0.20
CA PHE A 9 8.74 -13.68 -0.50
C PHE A 9 8.70 -14.62 0.72
N ASP A 10 8.02 -14.19 1.78
CA ASP A 10 7.77 -15.02 2.97
C ASP A 10 6.27 -15.28 3.15
N LYS A 11 5.96 -16.39 3.82
CA LYS A 11 4.63 -16.77 4.25
C LYS A 11 4.57 -16.79 5.78
N VAL A 12 5.02 -15.70 6.39
CA VAL A 12 4.99 -15.50 7.85
C VAL A 12 3.65 -15.88 8.49
N PRO A 13 2.47 -15.57 7.89
CA PRO A 13 1.19 -15.87 8.52
C PRO A 13 0.89 -17.36 8.66
N ASN A 14 1.62 -18.22 7.94
CA ASN A 14 1.48 -19.68 8.03
C ASN A 14 2.39 -20.29 9.11
N LYS A 15 3.31 -19.50 9.69
CA LYS A 15 4.16 -19.92 10.80
C LYS A 15 3.38 -19.78 12.12
N PRO A 16 3.72 -20.54 13.18
CA PRO A 16 3.13 -20.32 14.49
C PRO A 16 3.36 -18.87 14.96
N TYR A 17 2.30 -18.23 15.44
CA TYR A 17 2.35 -16.89 16.01
C TYR A 17 1.45 -16.79 17.23
N ALA A 18 1.76 -15.82 18.09
CA ALA A 18 0.96 -15.49 19.26
C ALA A 18 0.60 -13.99 19.22
N THR A 19 -0.44 -13.62 19.97
CA THR A 19 -0.86 -12.22 20.12
C THR A 19 -0.86 -11.88 21.60
N PHE A 20 -0.23 -10.76 21.94
CA PHE A 20 -0.07 -10.32 23.32
C PHE A 20 -0.59 -8.90 23.48
N PRO A 21 -1.35 -8.58 24.55
CA PRO A 21 -1.65 -7.20 24.87
C PRO A 21 -0.36 -6.49 25.31
N VAL A 22 -0.14 -5.28 24.81
CA VAL A 22 0.91 -4.41 25.33
C VAL A 22 0.48 -3.87 26.69
N LYS A 23 1.18 -4.29 27.75
CA LYS A 23 0.88 -3.91 29.12
C LYS A 23 1.81 -2.79 29.56
N ILE A 24 1.25 -1.79 30.24
CA ILE A 24 2.01 -0.69 30.84
C ILE A 24 2.11 -0.86 32.35
N LYS A 25 3.33 -0.75 32.88
CA LYS A 25 3.61 -0.63 34.32
C LYS A 25 4.29 0.72 34.55
N LYS A 26 3.51 1.71 34.98
CA LYS A 26 3.98 3.09 35.16
C LYS A 26 5.04 3.16 36.27
N THR A 27 6.28 3.44 35.90
CA THR A 27 7.44 3.53 36.81
C THR A 27 8.10 4.90 36.76
N ALA A 28 8.11 5.53 35.58
CA ALA A 28 8.64 6.87 35.38
C ALA A 28 7.89 7.59 34.26
N ALA A 29 7.95 8.93 34.27
CA ALA A 29 7.50 9.76 33.18
C ALA A 29 8.53 10.85 32.90
N GLU A 30 8.79 11.13 31.63
CA GLU A 30 9.70 12.15 31.17
C GLU A 30 9.00 13.00 30.11
N ILE A 31 9.18 14.32 30.17
CA ILE A 31 8.63 15.25 29.19
C ILE A 31 9.80 15.92 28.51
N THR A 32 9.81 15.85 27.18
CA THR A 32 10.85 16.47 26.35
C THR A 32 10.21 17.31 25.26
N THR A 33 10.87 18.41 24.90
CA THR A 33 10.49 19.23 23.75
C THR A 33 11.49 18.96 22.63
N VAL A 34 10.99 18.57 21.45
CA VAL A 34 11.79 18.30 20.25
C VAL A 34 11.25 19.15 19.11
N GLY A 35 11.89 20.30 18.86
CA GLY A 35 11.40 21.28 17.89
C GLY A 35 9.99 21.77 18.24
N SER A 36 9.02 21.55 17.33
CA SER A 36 7.61 21.92 17.52
C SER A 36 6.76 20.85 18.22
N ARG A 37 7.40 19.85 18.84
CA ARG A 37 6.72 18.69 19.43
C ARG A 37 7.02 18.57 20.91
N THR A 38 6.02 18.19 21.69
CA THR A 38 6.18 17.78 23.09
C THR A 38 5.97 16.28 23.16
N VAL A 39 6.97 15.55 23.64
CA VAL A 39 6.93 14.09 23.80
C VAL A 39 6.86 13.77 25.29
N ILE A 40 5.79 13.09 25.70
CA ILE A 40 5.66 12.49 27.01
C ILE A 40 6.02 11.01 26.89
N LYS A 41 7.13 10.61 27.51
CA LYS A 41 7.55 9.20 27.62
C LYS A 41 7.08 8.64 28.95
N ILE A 42 6.44 7.48 28.95
CA ILE A 42 5.97 6.78 30.16
C ILE A 42 6.54 5.37 30.14
N SER A 43 7.43 5.09 31.09
CA SER A 43 8.02 3.77 31.30
C SER A 43 7.13 2.94 32.23
N SER A 44 7.01 1.63 32.10
CA SER A 44 7.58 0.72 31.10
C SER A 44 6.47 -0.10 30.43
N LEU A 45 6.62 -0.36 29.13
CA LEU A 45 5.81 -1.30 28.36
C LEU A 45 6.43 -2.69 28.33
N ALA A 46 5.59 -3.71 28.31
CA ALA A 46 5.98 -5.10 28.09
C ALA A 46 4.90 -5.85 27.28
N ALA A 47 5.34 -6.69 26.35
CA ALA A 47 4.51 -7.62 25.58
C ALA A 47 5.35 -8.83 25.17
N ASP A 48 5.19 -9.96 25.86
CA ASP A 48 6.04 -11.14 25.65
C ASP A 48 7.54 -10.77 25.74
N LYS A 49 8.33 -11.02 24.69
CA LYS A 49 9.74 -10.66 24.59
C LYS A 49 10.03 -9.18 24.30
N PHE A 50 8.99 -8.40 24.01
CA PHE A 50 9.14 -6.97 23.75
C PHE A 50 9.07 -6.16 25.03
N SER A 51 9.97 -5.19 25.15
CA SER A 51 9.95 -4.18 26.21
C SER A 51 10.30 -2.80 25.69
N GLY A 52 9.90 -1.75 26.40
CA GLY A 52 10.20 -0.39 26.01
C GLY A 52 9.31 0.63 26.73
N ASP A 53 8.93 1.69 26.02
CA ASP A 53 8.23 2.83 26.60
C ASP A 53 7.01 3.24 25.75
N LEU A 54 6.03 3.85 26.42
CA LEU A 54 4.93 4.53 25.75
C LEU A 54 5.36 5.97 25.46
N GLU A 55 5.23 6.42 24.23
CA GLU A 55 5.39 7.82 23.86
C GLU A 55 4.07 8.43 23.40
N ILE A 56 3.74 9.59 23.94
CA ILE A 56 2.63 10.44 23.48
C ILE A 56 3.23 11.74 22.96
N THR A 57 3.05 12.00 21.66
CA THR A 57 3.60 13.18 20.99
C THR A 57 2.50 14.16 20.64
N PHE A 58 2.58 15.36 21.19
CA PHE A 58 1.72 16.49 20.85
C PHE A 58 2.43 17.40 19.84
N TYR A 59 1.68 17.93 18.88
CA TYR A 59 2.19 18.81 17.84
C TYR A 59 1.69 20.23 18.06
N ASN A 60 2.60 21.19 18.18
CA ASN A 60 2.22 22.59 18.41
C ASN A 60 1.32 23.12 17.27
N GLY A 61 0.22 23.79 17.62
CA GLY A 61 -0.75 24.32 16.65
C GLY A 61 -1.66 23.29 15.99
N SER A 62 -1.67 22.03 16.45
CA SER A 62 -2.55 20.99 15.90
C SER A 62 -3.29 20.26 17.01
N ALA A 63 -4.57 19.92 16.76
CA ALA A 63 -5.34 19.02 17.61
C ALA A 63 -5.00 17.53 17.38
N MET A 64 -4.04 17.26 16.49
CA MET A 64 -3.48 15.93 16.29
C MET A 64 -2.48 15.59 17.39
N PHE A 65 -2.45 14.33 17.80
CA PHE A 65 -1.38 13.76 18.61
C PHE A 65 -1.10 12.31 18.20
N ASN A 66 0.10 11.81 18.51
CA ASN A 66 0.51 10.44 18.19
C ASN A 66 0.67 9.64 19.48
N ILE A 67 0.23 8.38 19.46
CA ILE A 67 0.50 7.41 20.53
C ILE A 67 1.36 6.31 19.92
N ALA A 68 2.49 6.00 20.54
CA ALA A 68 3.41 4.96 20.09
C ALA A 68 3.87 4.07 21.24
N ALA A 69 3.74 2.75 21.06
CA ALA A 69 4.56 1.80 21.80
C ALA A 69 5.93 1.72 21.10
N VAL A 70 6.96 2.23 21.77
CA VAL A 70 8.35 2.18 21.29
C VAL A 70 9.03 1.02 21.99
N VAL A 71 9.14 -0.11 21.29
CA VAL A 71 9.57 -1.38 21.89
C VAL A 71 10.70 -2.03 21.11
N SER A 72 11.54 -2.79 21.80
CA SER A 72 12.60 -3.62 21.21
C SER A 72 12.53 -5.04 21.77
N THR A 73 13.21 -5.95 21.10
CA THR A 73 13.41 -7.35 21.51
C THR A 73 14.87 -7.72 21.27
N ALA A 74 15.44 -8.62 22.06
CA ALA A 74 16.77 -9.20 21.81
C ALA A 74 16.71 -10.35 20.78
N ASP A 75 15.55 -10.96 20.61
CA ASP A 75 15.37 -12.12 19.74
C ASP A 75 15.60 -11.81 18.26
N ASP A 76 16.46 -12.62 17.66
CA ASP A 76 16.70 -12.67 16.22
C ASP A 76 15.49 -13.25 15.45
N ALA A 77 15.43 -13.04 14.13
CA ALA A 77 14.41 -13.50 13.21
C ALA A 77 12.95 -13.22 13.66
N THR A 78 12.72 -12.08 14.32
CA THR A 78 11.40 -11.69 14.81
C THR A 78 10.63 -10.89 13.76
N ALA A 79 9.41 -11.32 13.45
CA ALA A 79 8.45 -10.55 12.66
C ALA A 79 7.31 -10.06 13.54
N ILE A 80 6.76 -8.89 13.25
CA ILE A 80 5.71 -8.24 14.04
C ILE A 80 4.65 -7.59 13.16
N VAL A 81 3.42 -7.65 13.66
CA VAL A 81 2.28 -6.84 13.25
C VAL A 81 1.59 -6.35 14.51
N TYR A 82 0.82 -5.28 14.42
CA TYR A 82 0.11 -4.71 15.55
C TYR A 82 -1.26 -4.17 15.17
N ASP A 83 -2.14 -4.25 16.14
CA ASP A 83 -3.40 -3.52 16.18
C ASP A 83 -3.27 -2.46 17.29
N ALA A 84 -3.94 -1.33 17.13
CA ALA A 84 -3.93 -0.28 18.13
C ALA A 84 -5.26 0.49 18.13
N GLY A 85 -5.64 1.06 19.27
CA GLY A 85 -6.90 1.77 19.38
C GLY A 85 -7.16 2.32 20.76
N LEU A 86 -8.38 2.81 20.94
CA LEU A 86 -8.86 3.37 22.18
C LEU A 86 -10.11 2.61 22.64
N ILE A 87 -10.19 2.34 23.93
CA ILE A 87 -11.32 1.71 24.60
C ILE A 87 -12.07 2.77 25.41
N ASP A 88 -13.36 2.88 25.20
CA ASP A 88 -14.25 3.73 25.94
C ASP A 88 -14.75 3.03 27.21
N LYS A 89 -13.94 3.12 28.27
CA LYS A 89 -14.26 2.52 29.57
C LYS A 89 -15.45 3.17 30.28
N LYS A 90 -15.86 4.38 29.87
CA LYS A 90 -16.95 5.12 30.51
C LYS A 90 -18.25 5.05 29.72
N SER A 91 -18.28 4.34 28.59
CA SER A 91 -19.41 4.32 27.67
C SER A 91 -19.87 5.74 27.28
N GLY A 92 -18.92 6.67 27.15
CA GLY A 92 -19.16 8.05 26.78
C GLY A 92 -19.32 8.28 25.27
N TRP A 93 -18.96 7.30 24.44
CA TRP A 93 -19.07 7.37 22.99
C TRP A 93 -20.45 6.91 22.53
N LYS A 94 -21.13 7.78 21.79
CA LYS A 94 -22.49 7.54 21.29
C LYS A 94 -22.46 6.83 19.94
N ASN A 95 -21.62 7.32 19.04
CA ASN A 95 -21.54 6.88 17.66
C ASN A 95 -20.09 6.66 17.22
N ILE A 96 -19.93 5.76 16.25
CA ILE A 96 -18.73 5.58 15.45
C ILE A 96 -19.03 5.98 14.01
N SER A 97 -18.11 6.72 13.39
CA SER A 97 -18.22 7.17 12.01
C SER A 97 -16.98 6.89 11.18
N TRP A 98 -17.18 6.68 9.88
CA TRP A 98 -16.12 6.47 8.90
C TRP A 98 -16.58 6.89 7.51
N THR A 99 -15.65 7.11 6.58
CA THR A 99 -15.99 7.20 5.15
C THR A 99 -15.86 5.81 4.54
N ASN A 100 -16.89 5.30 3.87
CA ASN A 100 -16.82 4.00 3.18
C ASN A 100 -16.06 4.10 1.83
N THR A 101 -15.89 2.98 1.14
CA THR A 101 -15.19 2.92 -0.16
C THR A 101 -15.97 3.56 -1.32
N ALA A 102 -17.23 3.94 -1.10
CA ALA A 102 -18.08 4.68 -2.04
C ALA A 102 -18.11 6.20 -1.75
N ASP A 103 -17.17 6.71 -0.93
CA ASP A 103 -17.08 8.11 -0.48
C ASP A 103 -18.25 8.60 0.40
N GLU A 104 -19.06 7.69 0.94
CA GLU A 104 -20.18 8.06 1.80
C GLU A 104 -19.73 8.12 3.26
N PHE A 105 -20.11 9.19 3.96
CA PHE A 105 -19.93 9.27 5.41
C PHE A 105 -20.98 8.41 6.11
N LYS A 106 -20.52 7.40 6.84
CA LYS A 106 -21.35 6.46 7.58
C LYS A 106 -21.20 6.70 9.07
N THR A 107 -22.30 6.52 9.79
CA THR A 107 -22.37 6.62 11.24
C THR A 107 -23.16 5.42 11.77
N SER A 108 -22.69 4.84 12.88
CA SER A 108 -23.31 3.68 13.54
C SER A 108 -23.26 3.89 15.05
N PRO A 109 -24.35 3.64 15.80
CA PRO A 109 -24.32 3.67 17.25
C PRO A 109 -23.29 2.68 17.81
N LEU A 110 -22.53 3.07 18.84
CA LEU A 110 -21.63 2.16 19.53
C LEU A 110 -22.39 1.47 20.67
N LYS A 111 -22.79 0.23 20.47
CA LYS A 111 -23.45 -0.56 21.52
C LYS A 111 -22.42 -1.41 22.26
N GLN A 112 -22.59 -1.53 23.58
CA GLN A 112 -21.67 -2.28 24.44
C GLN A 112 -21.69 -3.80 24.20
N ALA A 113 -22.78 -4.32 23.62
CA ALA A 113 -22.93 -5.74 23.30
C ALA A 113 -22.41 -6.12 21.90
N ASP A 114 -22.09 -5.15 21.04
CA ASP A 114 -21.66 -5.43 19.67
C ASP A 114 -20.26 -6.02 19.70
N THR A 115 -20.07 -7.22 19.14
CA THR A 115 -18.72 -7.78 18.97
C THR A 115 -17.89 -6.92 18.03
N ALA A 116 -16.59 -6.84 18.29
CA ALA A 116 -15.70 -6.07 17.43
C ALA A 116 -15.72 -6.57 15.98
N LYS A 117 -15.87 -5.64 15.04
CA LYS A 117 -15.89 -5.91 13.60
C LYS A 117 -14.95 -5.00 12.85
N ASN A 118 -14.44 -5.51 11.74
CA ASN A 118 -13.51 -4.81 10.86
C ASN A 118 -14.28 -4.09 9.75
N VAL A 119 -13.86 -2.88 9.40
CA VAL A 119 -14.58 -2.01 8.46
C VAL A 119 -13.68 -1.61 7.30
N ALA A 120 -14.20 -1.72 6.07
CA ALA A 120 -13.56 -1.16 4.89
C ALA A 120 -13.80 0.35 4.84
N VAL A 121 -12.73 1.14 4.88
CA VAL A 121 -12.81 2.60 4.96
C VAL A 121 -11.96 3.28 3.88
N LYS A 122 -12.38 4.46 3.44
CA LYS A 122 -11.52 5.45 2.77
C LYS A 122 -10.82 6.31 3.83
N TYR A 123 -9.69 6.94 3.47
CA TYR A 123 -8.85 7.78 4.35
C TYR A 123 -8.20 7.03 5.53
N ARG A 124 -8.41 5.72 5.64
CA ARG A 124 -7.84 4.85 6.70
C ARG A 124 -8.18 5.33 8.12
N ALA A 125 -9.32 6.00 8.27
CA ALA A 125 -9.71 6.65 9.51
C ALA A 125 -11.06 6.15 10.03
N ILE A 126 -11.23 6.23 11.35
CA ILE A 126 -12.47 5.98 12.08
C ILE A 126 -12.59 6.98 13.22
N ALA A 127 -13.79 7.43 13.55
CA ALA A 127 -14.01 8.42 14.60
C ALA A 127 -15.11 8.01 15.56
N ALA A 128 -15.02 8.48 16.80
CA ALA A 128 -16.02 8.30 17.83
C ALA A 128 -16.52 9.65 18.33
N LYS A 129 -17.84 9.77 18.52
CA LYS A 129 -18.49 10.95 19.11
C LYS A 129 -18.64 10.78 20.61
N GLY A 130 -17.99 11.66 21.36
CA GLY A 130 -18.25 11.85 22.78
C GLY A 130 -19.34 12.90 23.04
N GLU A 131 -19.47 13.29 24.30
CA GLU A 131 -20.43 14.32 24.73
C GLU A 131 -20.12 15.71 24.15
N ASN A 132 -18.86 16.13 24.24
CA ASN A 132 -18.40 17.50 23.92
C ASN A 132 -17.52 17.59 22.67
N GLY A 133 -17.48 16.55 21.85
CA GLY A 133 -16.53 16.49 20.75
C GLY A 133 -16.46 15.13 20.08
N ALA A 134 -15.50 14.98 19.18
CA ALA A 134 -15.14 13.71 18.56
C ALA A 134 -13.64 13.48 18.60
N ILE A 135 -13.25 12.21 18.55
CA ILE A 135 -11.87 11.78 18.34
C ILE A 135 -11.82 10.89 17.11
N ALA A 136 -10.92 11.19 16.18
CA ALA A 136 -10.61 10.33 15.04
C ALA A 136 -9.29 9.60 15.28
N ILE A 137 -9.18 8.37 14.80
CA ILE A 137 -7.97 7.55 14.82
C ILE A 137 -7.63 7.12 13.39
N PHE A 138 -6.34 7.17 13.05
CA PHE A 138 -5.82 6.72 11.76
C PHE A 138 -4.36 6.26 11.88
N PRO A 139 -3.91 5.35 10.99
CA PRO A 139 -2.55 4.81 11.05
C PRO A 139 -1.51 5.80 10.52
N ALA A 140 -0.24 5.51 10.79
CA ALA A 140 0.85 6.19 10.10
C ALA A 140 0.88 5.77 8.61
N PRO A 141 0.75 6.71 7.65
CA PRO A 141 0.49 6.38 6.24
C PRO A 141 1.59 5.56 5.56
N HIS A 142 2.85 5.70 5.96
CA HIS A 142 3.99 5.02 5.32
C HIS A 142 4.70 4.00 6.22
N GLN A 143 4.19 3.77 7.44
CA GLN A 143 4.82 2.86 8.41
C GLN A 143 3.89 1.72 8.85
N TYR A 144 2.63 1.77 8.43
CA TYR A 144 1.60 0.85 8.91
C TYR A 144 1.22 -0.25 7.91
N PHE A 145 1.30 0.03 6.61
CA PHE A 145 0.94 -0.95 5.59
C PHE A 145 2.16 -1.79 5.26
N TYR A 146 2.04 -3.10 5.42
CA TYR A 146 3.08 -4.06 5.05
C TYR A 146 2.98 -4.35 3.54
N PRO A 147 4.09 -4.71 2.88
CA PRO A 147 4.09 -4.85 1.44
C PRO A 147 3.32 -6.10 1.02
N LEU A 148 2.47 -5.94 0.02
CA LEU A 148 1.63 -6.98 -0.59
C LEU A 148 1.77 -6.91 -2.12
N ASP A 149 1.45 -8.00 -2.79
CA ASP A 149 1.38 -8.02 -4.25
C ASP A 149 0.10 -7.29 -4.73
N GLU A 150 -0.96 -7.33 -3.94
CA GLU A 150 -2.26 -6.71 -4.25
C GLU A 150 -2.65 -5.59 -3.26
N ALA A 151 -3.23 -4.51 -3.80
CA ALA A 151 -3.64 -3.33 -3.02
C ALA A 151 -5.11 -3.41 -2.55
N PHE A 152 -5.44 -4.40 -1.72
CA PHE A 152 -6.80 -4.55 -1.19
C PHE A 152 -7.12 -3.62 -0.02
N ASN A 153 -8.39 -3.25 0.12
CA ASN A 153 -8.90 -2.72 1.38
C ASN A 153 -9.16 -3.87 2.38
N LEU A 154 -8.14 -4.22 3.16
CA LEU A 154 -8.18 -5.33 4.12
C LEU A 154 -8.89 -4.98 5.44
N LYS A 155 -9.80 -3.99 5.39
CA LYS A 155 -10.58 -3.53 6.55
C LYS A 155 -9.67 -3.14 7.72
N PHE A 156 -8.78 -2.17 7.48
CA PHE A 156 -7.71 -1.76 8.40
C PHE A 156 -8.19 -1.02 9.66
N THR A 157 -9.49 -0.84 9.83
CA THR A 157 -10.08 -0.27 11.05
C THR A 157 -11.07 -1.23 11.67
N TRP A 158 -11.30 -1.08 12.97
CA TRP A 158 -12.25 -1.88 13.72
C TRP A 158 -13.03 -1.01 14.71
N TYR A 159 -14.22 -1.46 15.08
CA TYR A 159 -14.95 -0.96 16.24
C TYR A 159 -15.83 -2.03 16.87
N GLY A 160 -16.20 -1.84 18.13
CA GLY A 160 -17.06 -2.73 18.91
C GLY A 160 -16.41 -3.17 20.23
N ALA A 161 -17.06 -4.10 20.92
CA ALA A 161 -16.70 -4.57 22.24
C ALA A 161 -15.71 -5.73 22.23
N ASN A 162 -14.95 -5.83 23.32
CA ASN A 162 -14.11 -6.98 23.63
C ASN A 162 -13.14 -7.32 22.51
N TYR A 163 -12.41 -6.30 22.01
CA TYR A 163 -11.54 -6.45 20.85
C TYR A 163 -10.56 -7.62 21.03
N ARG A 164 -10.63 -8.59 20.11
CA ARG A 164 -9.88 -9.87 20.12
C ARG A 164 -10.02 -10.70 21.42
N GLY A 165 -11.04 -10.42 22.23
CA GLY A 165 -11.22 -11.02 23.56
C GLY A 165 -10.17 -10.58 24.59
N MET A 166 -9.38 -9.54 24.30
CA MET A 166 -8.23 -9.12 25.13
C MET A 166 -8.49 -7.84 25.94
N PHE A 167 -9.47 -7.03 25.54
CA PHE A 167 -9.73 -5.72 26.14
C PHE A 167 -11.21 -5.56 26.47
N GLU A 168 -11.56 -5.43 27.74
CA GLU A 168 -12.94 -5.22 28.18
C GLU A 168 -13.47 -3.84 27.73
N GLY A 169 -14.70 -3.83 27.21
CA GLY A 169 -15.42 -2.61 26.81
C GLY A 169 -15.44 -2.38 25.31
N SER A 170 -16.20 -1.35 24.90
CA SER A 170 -16.31 -0.94 23.49
C SER A 170 -15.20 0.02 23.10
N GLY A 171 -14.74 -0.09 21.86
CA GLY A 171 -13.69 0.76 21.36
C GLY A 171 -13.68 0.87 19.84
N MET A 172 -12.63 1.53 19.36
CA MET A 172 -12.29 1.60 17.94
C MET A 172 -10.78 1.67 17.77
N GLY A 173 -10.31 1.36 16.57
CA GLY A 173 -8.90 1.49 16.26
C GLY A 173 -8.52 1.07 14.86
N ILE A 174 -7.21 0.91 14.68
CA ILE A 174 -6.58 0.35 13.51
C ILE A 174 -6.20 -1.11 13.77
N ARG A 175 -6.21 -1.90 12.70
CA ARG A 175 -5.74 -3.29 12.72
C ARG A 175 -4.94 -3.65 11.48
N GLN A 176 -4.05 -4.63 11.60
CA GLN A 176 -3.34 -5.21 10.47
C GLN A 176 -3.97 -6.56 10.13
N ASP A 177 -4.12 -6.82 8.84
CA ASP A 177 -4.52 -8.15 8.42
C ASP A 177 -3.38 -9.13 8.51
N LEU A 178 -3.62 -10.30 9.10
CA LEU A 178 -2.57 -11.28 9.25
C LEU A 178 -2.29 -11.96 7.91
N LYS A 179 -3.31 -12.12 7.06
CA LYS A 179 -3.25 -12.92 5.83
C LYS A 179 -3.10 -12.09 4.57
N GLY A 180 -3.22 -10.77 4.63
CA GLY A 180 -2.91 -9.92 3.49
C GLY A 180 -3.73 -10.26 2.26
N ASP A 181 -3.05 -10.43 1.14
CA ASP A 181 -3.59 -10.91 -0.14
C ASP A 181 -3.58 -12.45 -0.30
N ASN A 182 -3.19 -13.19 0.75
CA ASN A 182 -2.99 -14.65 0.77
C ASN A 182 -1.93 -15.19 -0.21
N ARG A 183 -0.96 -14.35 -0.62
CA ARG A 183 0.16 -14.74 -1.48
C ARG A 183 1.46 -14.83 -0.68
N TYR A 184 2.29 -13.79 -0.77
CA TYR A 184 3.49 -13.58 0.01
C TYR A 184 3.23 -12.39 0.93
N VAL A 185 3.16 -12.67 2.21
CA VAL A 185 2.65 -11.73 3.22
C VAL A 185 3.74 -11.54 4.27
N PRO A 186 4.81 -10.80 3.93
CA PRO A 186 5.83 -10.48 4.91
C PRO A 186 5.23 -9.59 6.00
N TRP A 187 5.50 -9.92 7.25
CA TRP A 187 5.27 -9.02 8.38
C TRP A 187 6.47 -8.09 8.55
N PHE A 188 6.36 -7.05 9.37
CA PHE A 188 7.48 -6.15 9.62
C PHE A 188 8.57 -6.87 10.40
N ASN A 189 9.82 -6.66 10.02
CA ASN A 189 10.95 -7.16 10.81
C ASN A 189 11.10 -6.35 12.10
N ALA A 190 11.47 -7.04 13.17
CA ALA A 190 11.94 -6.44 14.42
C ALA A 190 13.37 -6.92 14.72
N PRO A 191 14.40 -6.31 14.09
CA PRO A 191 15.79 -6.69 14.34
C PRO A 191 16.19 -6.51 15.83
N PRO A 192 17.07 -7.37 16.38
CA PRO A 192 17.52 -7.32 17.76
C PRO A 192 17.95 -5.92 18.18
N GLU A 193 17.50 -5.51 19.35
CA GLU A 193 17.84 -4.23 20.00
C GLU A 193 17.47 -2.97 19.19
N THR A 194 16.76 -3.11 18.07
CA THR A 194 16.26 -1.98 17.29
C THR A 194 14.86 -1.57 17.76
N LYS A 195 14.65 -0.26 17.92
CA LYS A 195 13.38 0.30 18.38
C LYS A 195 12.33 0.24 17.27
N GLN A 196 11.28 -0.54 17.50
CA GLN A 196 10.07 -0.59 16.68
C GLN A 196 9.05 0.41 17.21
N ARG A 197 8.51 1.24 16.31
CA ARG A 197 7.53 2.29 16.66
C ARG A 197 6.12 1.90 16.22
N LEU A 198 5.42 1.15 17.06
CA LEU A 198 4.05 0.70 16.82
C LEU A 198 3.08 1.83 17.19
N ASN A 199 2.64 2.62 16.20
CA ASN A 199 1.97 3.89 16.47
C ASN A 199 0.68 4.11 15.70
N PHE A 200 -0.12 5.06 16.19
CA PHE A 200 -1.29 5.59 15.50
C PHE A 200 -1.48 7.06 15.87
N PHE A 201 -2.21 7.78 15.03
CA PHE A 201 -2.56 9.16 15.26
C PHE A 201 -3.99 9.27 15.77
N CYS A 202 -4.20 10.25 16.62
CA CYS A 202 -5.48 10.71 17.09
C CYS A 202 -5.67 12.16 16.65
N TYR A 203 -6.89 12.55 16.31
CA TYR A 203 -7.26 13.94 16.07
C TYR A 203 -8.48 14.30 16.92
N LEU A 204 -8.38 15.38 17.68
CA LEU A 204 -9.47 15.89 18.51
C LEU A 204 -10.27 16.96 17.76
N SER A 205 -11.59 16.84 17.81
CA SER A 205 -12.54 17.84 17.32
C SER A 205 -13.43 18.25 18.49
N ASP A 206 -13.55 19.54 18.75
CA ASP A 206 -14.49 20.13 19.70
C ASP A 206 -15.94 20.15 19.16
N LYS A 207 -16.12 19.72 17.90
CA LYS A 207 -17.41 19.61 17.21
C LYS A 207 -17.81 18.15 17.07
N ASP A 208 -17.81 17.63 15.85
CA ASP A 208 -18.30 16.30 15.49
C ASP A 208 -17.26 15.51 14.68
N GLU A 209 -17.64 14.29 14.34
CA GLU A 209 -16.84 13.34 13.57
C GLU A 209 -16.56 13.88 12.17
N GLN A 210 -17.53 14.52 11.53
CA GLN A 210 -17.38 15.09 10.19
C GLN A 210 -16.32 16.19 10.19
N SER A 211 -16.31 17.06 11.21
CA SER A 211 -15.31 18.10 11.39
C SER A 211 -13.91 17.51 11.60
N ALA A 212 -13.80 16.41 12.36
CA ALA A 212 -12.53 15.68 12.48
C ALA A 212 -12.08 15.15 11.11
N PHE A 213 -12.99 14.55 10.33
CA PHE A 213 -12.68 14.06 8.98
C PHE A 213 -12.28 15.17 8.00
N THR A 214 -12.86 16.37 8.11
CA THR A 214 -12.45 17.53 7.32
C THR A 214 -10.99 17.91 7.58
N GLU A 215 -10.54 17.86 8.84
CA GLU A 215 -9.17 18.21 9.20
C GLU A 215 -8.17 17.11 8.83
N ILE A 216 -8.47 15.83 9.11
CA ILE A 216 -7.52 14.75 8.80
C ILE A 216 -7.25 14.61 7.30
N LYS A 217 -8.25 14.88 6.46
CA LYS A 217 -8.11 14.81 4.99
C LYS A 217 -7.10 15.83 4.46
N LYS A 218 -6.87 16.94 5.17
CA LYS A 218 -5.86 17.93 4.77
C LYS A 218 -4.45 17.36 4.84
N PHE A 219 -4.16 16.42 5.74
CA PHE A 219 -2.84 15.80 5.86
C PHE A 219 -2.47 14.93 4.66
N THR A 220 -3.46 14.44 3.91
CA THR A 220 -3.25 13.60 2.71
C THR A 220 -3.76 14.26 1.44
N HIS A 221 -4.16 15.54 1.49
CA HIS A 221 -4.83 16.25 0.41
C HIS A 221 -5.99 15.42 -0.19
N GLU A 222 -6.85 14.88 0.66
CA GLU A 222 -7.95 13.97 0.29
C GLU A 222 -7.51 12.70 -0.46
N ASP A 223 -6.31 12.21 -0.15
CA ASP A 223 -5.66 11.06 -0.81
C ASP A 223 -5.34 11.37 -2.29
N SER A 224 -4.94 12.61 -2.59
CA SER A 224 -4.56 13.05 -3.93
C SER A 224 -3.19 13.74 -3.95
N TYR A 225 -2.52 13.66 -5.09
CA TYR A 225 -1.29 14.41 -5.35
C TYR A 225 -1.61 15.86 -5.67
N VAL A 226 -0.92 16.78 -4.99
CA VAL A 226 -1.03 18.22 -5.26
C VAL A 226 -0.36 18.56 -6.59
N LYS A 227 -1.05 19.31 -7.45
CA LYS A 227 -0.48 19.79 -8.71
C LYS A 227 0.63 20.80 -8.44
N LEU A 228 1.77 20.61 -9.11
CA LEU A 228 2.87 21.57 -9.11
C LEU A 228 2.82 22.39 -10.41
N PRO A 229 2.83 23.74 -10.34
CA PRO A 229 2.81 24.59 -11.53
C PRO A 229 3.95 24.24 -12.49
N GLY A 230 3.62 23.99 -13.76
CA GLY A 230 4.58 23.63 -14.80
C GLY A 230 4.98 22.14 -14.84
N PHE A 231 4.46 21.29 -13.95
CA PHE A 231 4.78 19.87 -13.90
C PHE A 231 3.54 18.99 -14.04
N LYS A 232 3.76 17.74 -14.46
CA LYS A 232 2.77 16.66 -14.48
C LYS A 232 3.12 15.63 -13.42
N THR A 233 2.12 15.12 -12.72
CA THR A 233 2.28 14.03 -11.76
C THR A 233 2.35 12.70 -12.50
N MET A 234 3.52 12.07 -12.49
CA MET A 234 3.73 10.74 -13.05
C MET A 234 3.82 9.70 -11.91
N SER A 235 3.15 8.57 -12.11
CA SER A 235 3.34 7.37 -11.30
C SER A 235 3.68 6.18 -12.21
N SER A 236 4.47 5.23 -11.72
CA SER A 236 4.96 4.10 -12.51
C SER A 236 4.81 2.81 -11.71
N HIS A 237 4.84 1.69 -12.43
CA HIS A 237 4.84 0.32 -11.90
C HIS A 237 3.46 -0.15 -11.43
N PHE A 238 2.54 -0.33 -12.39
CA PHE A 238 1.21 -0.87 -12.12
C PHE A 238 0.92 -2.09 -12.99
N HIS A 239 0.38 -3.12 -12.34
CA HIS A 239 -0.13 -4.35 -12.93
C HIS A 239 -1.65 -4.37 -12.80
N ASN A 240 -2.38 -3.81 -13.76
CA ASN A 240 -3.84 -3.85 -13.74
C ASN A 240 -4.38 -5.19 -14.25
N GLU A 241 -3.56 -5.95 -14.99
CA GLU A 241 -3.89 -7.23 -15.62
C GLU A 241 -5.14 -7.15 -16.51
N PHE A 242 -5.52 -5.94 -16.94
CA PHE A 242 -6.76 -5.67 -17.65
C PHE A 242 -6.74 -6.29 -19.05
N VAL A 243 -5.59 -6.24 -19.72
CA VAL A 243 -5.37 -6.89 -21.02
C VAL A 243 -5.73 -8.37 -20.93
N MET A 244 -5.18 -9.08 -19.95
CA MET A 244 -5.41 -10.52 -19.81
C MET A 244 -6.80 -10.86 -19.27
N LYS A 245 -7.25 -10.15 -18.23
CA LYS A 245 -8.51 -10.48 -17.52
C LYS A 245 -9.77 -10.05 -18.27
N VAL A 246 -9.68 -9.09 -19.18
CA VAL A 246 -10.82 -8.51 -19.91
C VAL A 246 -10.67 -8.67 -21.42
N MET A 247 -9.63 -8.11 -22.04
CA MET A 247 -9.50 -8.06 -23.50
C MET A 247 -9.23 -9.45 -24.09
N MET A 248 -8.17 -10.12 -23.64
CA MET A 248 -7.82 -11.47 -24.09
C MET A 248 -8.84 -12.52 -23.66
N ALA A 249 -9.55 -12.27 -22.55
CA ALA A 249 -10.67 -13.10 -22.09
C ALA A 249 -11.99 -12.82 -22.83
N ASN A 250 -11.99 -11.92 -23.82
CA ASN A 250 -13.16 -11.52 -24.61
C ASN A 250 -14.39 -11.14 -23.75
N LYS A 251 -14.15 -10.42 -22.65
CA LYS A 251 -15.20 -9.89 -21.78
C LYS A 251 -15.66 -8.52 -22.27
N GLU A 252 -16.84 -8.13 -21.82
CA GLU A 252 -17.37 -6.78 -22.08
C GLU A 252 -16.41 -5.70 -21.55
N MET A 253 -16.07 -4.76 -22.43
CA MET A 253 -15.18 -3.66 -22.10
C MET A 253 -15.96 -2.56 -21.38
N PRO A 254 -15.62 -2.21 -20.12
CA PRO A 254 -16.26 -1.08 -19.45
C PRO A 254 -15.98 0.23 -20.20
N ALA A 255 -16.93 1.17 -20.14
CA ALA A 255 -16.76 2.52 -20.67
C ALA A 255 -15.53 3.21 -20.05
N VAL A 256 -15.37 3.06 -18.73
CA VAL A 256 -14.17 3.51 -17.99
C VAL A 256 -13.83 2.44 -16.93
N PRO A 257 -12.65 1.79 -17.02
CA PRO A 257 -12.16 0.86 -16.01
C PRO A 257 -11.97 1.53 -14.65
N ASP A 258 -12.09 0.77 -13.56
CA ASP A 258 -11.99 1.34 -12.22
C ASP A 258 -10.58 1.89 -11.91
N PHE A 259 -9.51 1.26 -12.42
CA PHE A 259 -8.15 1.77 -12.23
C PHE A 259 -7.97 3.18 -12.84
N VAL A 260 -8.58 3.46 -13.98
CA VAL A 260 -8.56 4.79 -14.63
C VAL A 260 -9.25 5.82 -13.75
N LYS A 261 -10.41 5.47 -13.17
CA LYS A 261 -11.13 6.36 -12.24
C LYS A 261 -10.27 6.66 -11.01
N VAL A 262 -9.59 5.64 -10.47
CA VAL A 262 -8.70 5.79 -9.30
C VAL A 262 -7.52 6.71 -9.62
N PHE A 263 -6.84 6.53 -10.75
CA PHE A 263 -5.71 7.39 -11.13
C PHE A 263 -6.12 8.86 -11.31
N LYS A 264 -7.24 9.11 -12.00
CA LYS A 264 -7.76 10.48 -12.16
C LYS A 264 -8.13 11.11 -10.81
N LYS A 265 -8.82 10.36 -9.96
CA LYS A 265 -9.24 10.83 -8.63
C LYS A 265 -8.07 11.12 -7.70
N THR A 266 -6.95 10.42 -7.85
CA THR A 266 -5.72 10.66 -7.07
C THR A 266 -4.87 11.80 -7.64
N GLY A 267 -5.29 12.45 -8.73
CA GLY A 267 -4.59 13.59 -9.31
C GLY A 267 -3.35 13.20 -10.12
N ILE A 268 -3.21 11.93 -10.51
CA ILE A 268 -2.14 11.47 -11.40
C ILE A 268 -2.46 11.89 -12.83
N ASP A 269 -1.48 12.46 -13.53
CA ASP A 269 -1.59 12.86 -14.94
C ASP A 269 -1.07 11.78 -15.89
N ILE A 270 -0.02 11.05 -15.48
CA ILE A 270 0.68 10.08 -16.31
C ILE A 270 0.88 8.80 -15.51
N VAL A 271 0.51 7.66 -16.08
CA VAL A 271 0.77 6.33 -15.49
C VAL A 271 1.60 5.51 -16.45
N HIS A 272 2.76 5.07 -16.01
CA HIS A 272 3.54 4.04 -16.69
C HIS A 272 3.18 2.66 -16.14
N LEU A 273 2.59 1.83 -16.99
CA LEU A 273 2.23 0.46 -16.67
C LEU A 273 3.47 -0.44 -16.66
N ALA A 274 3.31 -1.63 -16.09
CA ALA A 274 4.36 -2.63 -15.99
C ALA A 274 3.81 -4.02 -16.28
N GLU A 275 2.83 -4.13 -17.18
CA GLU A 275 2.02 -5.33 -17.40
C GLU A 275 2.84 -6.57 -17.77
N PHE A 276 2.14 -7.72 -17.82
CA PHE A 276 2.70 -9.02 -18.21
C PHE A 276 3.70 -9.63 -17.22
N HIS A 277 3.69 -9.15 -15.98
CA HIS A 277 4.42 -9.80 -14.89
C HIS A 277 3.71 -11.09 -14.43
N TYR A 278 4.35 -12.24 -14.65
CA TYR A 278 3.80 -13.59 -14.39
C TYR A 278 2.47 -13.92 -15.10
N THR A 279 2.05 -13.09 -16.05
CA THR A 279 0.88 -13.28 -16.91
C THR A 279 1.31 -13.26 -18.37
N ALA A 280 0.37 -13.50 -19.31
CA ALA A 280 0.64 -13.47 -20.75
C ALA A 280 1.71 -14.48 -21.22
N HIS A 281 2.28 -14.27 -22.41
CA HIS A 281 3.18 -15.21 -23.07
C HIS A 281 4.48 -14.54 -23.56
N PRO A 282 5.34 -14.02 -22.66
CA PRO A 282 6.53 -13.24 -23.03
C PRO A 282 7.49 -13.95 -24.01
N GLN A 283 7.57 -15.28 -23.93
CA GLN A 283 8.42 -16.12 -24.80
C GLN A 283 7.69 -16.69 -26.03
N GLY A 284 6.43 -16.32 -26.24
CA GLY A 284 5.57 -16.80 -27.32
C GLY A 284 4.56 -17.88 -26.89
N PRO A 285 3.76 -18.43 -27.85
CA PRO A 285 3.92 -18.32 -29.30
C PRO A 285 3.89 -16.89 -29.85
N ASP A 286 4.72 -16.59 -30.84
CA ASP A 286 5.00 -15.24 -31.34
C ASP A 286 3.72 -14.44 -31.64
N GLU A 287 2.78 -14.99 -32.41
CA GLU A 287 1.53 -14.32 -32.75
C GLU A 287 0.67 -13.97 -31.53
N LEU A 288 0.64 -14.85 -30.54
CA LEU A 288 -0.11 -14.61 -29.30
C LEU A 288 0.53 -13.48 -28.50
N ARG A 289 1.86 -13.51 -28.37
CA ARG A 289 2.62 -12.46 -27.69
C ARG A 289 2.47 -11.09 -28.36
N LEU A 290 2.56 -11.06 -29.69
CA LEU A 290 2.40 -9.83 -30.45
C LEU A 290 0.96 -9.28 -30.33
N LEU A 291 -0.04 -10.15 -30.29
CA LEU A 291 -1.42 -9.76 -30.01
C LEU A 291 -1.58 -9.16 -28.61
N GLU A 292 -0.95 -9.73 -27.58
CA GLU A 292 -0.99 -9.20 -26.20
C GLU A 292 -0.40 -7.79 -26.13
N LEU A 293 0.76 -7.55 -26.76
CA LEU A 293 1.36 -6.22 -26.88
C LEU A 293 0.46 -5.23 -27.61
N LYS A 294 -0.14 -5.64 -28.73
CA LYS A 294 -1.10 -4.83 -29.46
C LYS A 294 -2.28 -4.42 -28.56
N MET A 295 -2.81 -5.37 -27.78
CA MET A 295 -3.92 -5.10 -26.86
C MET A 295 -3.51 -4.15 -25.74
N LEU A 296 -2.28 -4.23 -25.22
CA LEU A 296 -1.74 -3.25 -24.27
C LEU A 296 -1.72 -1.84 -24.87
N PHE A 297 -1.18 -1.69 -26.09
CA PHE A 297 -1.11 -0.40 -26.77
C PHE A 297 -2.51 0.18 -27.04
N GLU A 298 -3.44 -0.65 -27.55
CA GLU A 298 -4.82 -0.25 -27.79
C GLU A 298 -5.57 0.12 -26.51
N MET A 299 -5.35 -0.59 -25.41
CA MET A 299 -5.91 -0.26 -24.11
C MET A 299 -5.41 1.10 -23.61
N CYS A 300 -4.09 1.32 -23.66
CA CYS A 300 -3.47 2.58 -23.26
C CYS A 300 -4.02 3.74 -24.09
N ASN A 301 -4.10 3.59 -25.40
CA ASN A 301 -4.66 4.60 -26.29
C ASN A 301 -6.15 4.86 -26.01
N LYS A 302 -6.96 3.79 -25.85
CA LYS A 302 -8.41 3.90 -25.61
C LYS A 302 -8.76 4.64 -24.32
N TYR A 303 -7.97 4.43 -23.26
CA TYR A 303 -8.26 4.96 -21.93
C TYR A 303 -7.38 6.15 -21.52
N SER A 304 -6.53 6.63 -22.43
CA SER A 304 -5.88 7.92 -22.31
C SER A 304 -6.80 9.05 -22.81
N ASP A 305 -6.74 10.20 -22.14
CA ASP A 305 -7.43 11.41 -22.57
C ASP A 305 -6.69 12.66 -22.07
N GLU A 306 -7.33 13.83 -22.18
CA GLU A 306 -6.75 15.11 -21.75
C GLU A 306 -6.39 15.17 -20.26
N GLN A 307 -6.95 14.29 -19.42
CA GLN A 307 -6.70 14.25 -17.98
C GLN A 307 -5.68 13.19 -17.58
N LEU A 308 -5.61 12.08 -18.30
CA LEU A 308 -4.74 10.95 -17.96
C LEU A 308 -4.05 10.37 -19.21
N LEU A 309 -2.74 10.26 -19.16
CA LEU A 309 -1.94 9.52 -20.14
C LEU A 309 -1.53 8.16 -19.57
N LEU A 310 -1.97 7.08 -20.20
CA LEU A 310 -1.47 5.74 -19.95
C LEU A 310 -0.31 5.44 -20.90
N LEU A 311 0.85 5.14 -20.33
CA LEU A 311 2.04 4.73 -21.04
C LEU A 311 2.20 3.22 -20.91
N PRO A 312 2.30 2.48 -22.03
CA PRO A 312 2.56 1.05 -21.98
C PRO A 312 3.97 0.78 -21.43
N GLY A 313 4.11 -0.34 -20.73
CA GLY A 313 5.37 -0.80 -20.17
C GLY A 313 5.21 -2.18 -19.57
N GLU A 314 6.33 -2.84 -19.33
CA GLU A 314 6.42 -4.22 -18.82
C GLU A 314 7.45 -4.31 -17.70
N GLU A 315 7.31 -5.34 -16.86
CA GLU A 315 8.30 -5.71 -15.83
C GLU A 315 9.04 -7.02 -16.17
N PRO A 316 10.00 -7.02 -17.12
CA PRO A 316 10.84 -8.19 -17.41
C PRO A 316 11.78 -8.55 -16.26
N ASN A 317 11.96 -9.85 -16.07
CA ASN A 317 12.79 -10.47 -15.03
C ASN A 317 13.98 -11.27 -15.59
N GLU A 318 14.10 -11.35 -16.92
CA GLU A 318 14.86 -12.41 -17.59
C GLU A 318 16.29 -12.01 -17.97
N PHE A 319 16.58 -10.72 -18.14
CA PHE A 319 17.81 -10.28 -18.84
C PHE A 319 18.91 -9.75 -17.91
N PHE A 320 18.61 -8.75 -17.10
CA PHE A 320 19.63 -8.04 -16.30
C PHE A 320 19.77 -8.57 -14.87
N GLY A 321 19.01 -9.60 -14.50
CA GLY A 321 18.89 -10.08 -13.12
C GLY A 321 18.03 -9.15 -12.26
N GLY A 322 17.22 -9.75 -11.38
CA GLY A 322 16.20 -9.01 -10.66
C GLY A 322 15.02 -8.62 -11.55
N HIS A 323 14.25 -7.61 -11.16
CA HIS A 323 13.14 -7.11 -11.97
C HIS A 323 13.42 -5.70 -12.48
N TRP A 324 13.12 -5.47 -13.75
CA TRP A 324 13.36 -4.21 -14.45
C TRP A 324 12.07 -3.69 -15.04
N LEU A 325 11.97 -2.37 -15.16
CA LEU A 325 10.94 -1.71 -15.93
C LEU A 325 11.57 -1.22 -17.22
N GLU A 326 10.86 -1.42 -18.33
CA GLU A 326 11.25 -0.95 -19.65
C GLU A 326 10.21 0.01 -20.18
N PHE A 327 10.69 1.11 -20.76
CA PHE A 327 9.86 2.17 -21.29
C PHE A 327 10.37 2.64 -22.64
N PHE A 328 9.51 2.59 -23.65
CA PHE A 328 9.84 2.99 -25.01
C PHE A 328 9.08 4.27 -25.40
N PRO A 329 9.68 5.16 -26.22
CA PRO A 329 9.02 6.39 -26.66
C PRO A 329 7.92 6.16 -27.71
N LYS A 330 7.69 4.91 -28.12
CA LYS A 330 6.67 4.48 -29.08
C LYS A 330 6.32 3.01 -28.85
N GLU A 331 5.32 2.52 -29.59
CA GLU A 331 4.98 1.09 -29.62
C GLU A 331 6.15 0.27 -30.15
N VAL A 332 6.60 -0.71 -29.36
CA VAL A 332 7.69 -1.62 -29.70
C VAL A 332 7.20 -3.05 -29.49
N TYR A 333 7.22 -3.83 -30.58
CA TYR A 333 6.81 -5.23 -30.55
C TYR A 333 8.02 -6.12 -30.33
N TRP A 334 7.99 -6.95 -29.29
CA TRP A 334 9.14 -7.75 -28.91
C TRP A 334 8.75 -9.04 -28.19
N ILE A 335 9.60 -10.06 -28.38
CA ILE A 335 9.41 -11.41 -27.86
C ILE A 335 10.69 -11.78 -27.11
N MET A 336 10.53 -12.27 -25.87
CA MET A 336 11.63 -12.67 -24.97
C MET A 336 12.19 -14.05 -25.32
N SER A 337 12.31 -14.33 -26.62
CA SER A 337 12.81 -15.58 -27.16
C SER A 337 13.47 -15.33 -28.50
N ARG A 338 14.74 -15.72 -28.61
CA ARG A 338 15.52 -15.68 -29.85
C ARG A 338 16.17 -17.03 -30.12
N LYS A 339 15.76 -17.70 -31.20
CA LYS A 339 16.29 -19.00 -31.61
C LYS A 339 17.69 -18.84 -32.24
N LYS A 340 18.48 -19.91 -32.21
CA LYS A 340 19.80 -19.93 -32.87
C LYS A 340 19.64 -19.63 -34.37
N GLY A 341 20.37 -18.62 -34.84
CA GLY A 341 20.33 -18.17 -36.24
C GLY A 341 19.17 -17.23 -36.58
N GLN A 342 18.25 -16.96 -35.65
CA GLN A 342 17.19 -15.97 -35.84
C GLN A 342 17.78 -14.55 -35.78
N PRO A 343 17.40 -13.64 -36.69
CA PRO A 343 17.81 -12.24 -36.61
C PRO A 343 17.28 -11.59 -35.32
N LEU A 344 17.94 -10.51 -34.86
CA LEU A 344 17.52 -9.74 -33.68
C LEU A 344 16.17 -9.05 -33.93
N PHE A 345 15.90 -8.65 -35.16
CA PHE A 345 14.65 -8.04 -35.57
C PHE A 345 14.28 -8.44 -37.00
N GLU A 346 12.99 -8.39 -37.31
CA GLU A 346 12.44 -8.60 -38.65
C GLU A 346 11.20 -7.74 -38.87
N ASN A 347 10.73 -7.65 -40.12
CA ASN A 347 9.48 -6.96 -40.43
C ASN A 347 8.33 -7.96 -40.49
N HIS A 348 7.40 -7.83 -39.55
CA HIS A 348 6.14 -8.54 -39.52
C HIS A 348 5.09 -7.84 -40.40
N PRO A 349 4.28 -8.57 -41.19
CA PRO A 349 3.28 -7.96 -42.08
C PRO A 349 2.21 -7.14 -41.36
N VAL A 350 1.93 -7.45 -40.09
CA VAL A 350 0.89 -6.77 -39.29
C VAL A 350 1.46 -5.73 -38.32
N TYR A 351 2.57 -6.05 -37.66
CA TYR A 351 3.09 -5.26 -36.52
C TYR A 351 4.29 -4.39 -36.91
N GLY A 352 4.77 -4.47 -38.16
CA GLY A 352 5.99 -3.80 -38.59
C GLY A 352 7.22 -4.43 -37.95
N LYS A 353 8.16 -3.61 -37.50
CA LYS A 353 9.42 -4.11 -36.92
C LYS A 353 9.16 -4.81 -35.58
N ILE A 354 9.53 -6.09 -35.51
CA ILE A 354 9.48 -6.89 -34.27
C ILE A 354 10.88 -7.30 -33.83
N TYR A 355 11.08 -7.51 -32.54
CA TYR A 355 12.36 -7.92 -31.95
C TYR A 355 12.28 -9.28 -31.27
N HIS A 356 13.35 -10.07 -31.38
CA HIS A 356 13.56 -11.32 -30.68
C HIS A 356 14.74 -11.19 -29.73
N ILE A 357 14.50 -11.23 -28.42
CA ILE A 357 15.51 -10.97 -27.39
C ILE A 357 15.87 -12.28 -26.69
N GLY A 358 17.13 -12.71 -26.81
CA GLY A 358 17.60 -13.96 -26.20
C GLY A 358 18.40 -13.78 -24.92
N ASP A 359 19.01 -12.61 -24.72
CA ASP A 359 19.91 -12.34 -23.61
C ASP A 359 20.01 -10.83 -23.29
N LYS A 360 20.83 -10.49 -22.30
CA LYS A 360 21.07 -9.12 -21.85
C LYS A 360 21.68 -8.20 -22.92
N ASP A 361 22.49 -8.75 -23.84
CA ASP A 361 23.17 -7.97 -24.86
C ASP A 361 22.18 -7.60 -25.98
N ASP A 362 21.26 -8.52 -26.30
CA ASP A 362 20.13 -8.26 -27.18
C ASP A 362 19.16 -7.23 -26.55
N MET A 363 18.90 -7.32 -25.25
CA MET A 363 18.03 -6.37 -24.56
C MET A 363 18.62 -4.95 -24.56
N LEU A 364 19.93 -4.82 -24.31
CA LEU A 364 20.61 -3.53 -24.42
C LEU A 364 20.51 -2.95 -25.84
N LYS A 365 20.71 -3.78 -26.88
CA LYS A 365 20.57 -3.34 -28.27
C LYS A 365 19.14 -2.87 -28.58
N LEU A 366 18.12 -3.56 -28.07
CA LEU A 366 16.73 -3.11 -28.21
C LEU A 366 16.53 -1.71 -27.63
N LEU A 367 16.98 -1.48 -26.39
CA LEU A 367 16.90 -0.18 -25.74
C LEU A 367 17.63 0.90 -26.55
N GLU A 368 18.86 0.63 -27.01
CA GLU A 368 19.64 1.58 -27.82
C GLU A 368 18.97 1.87 -29.17
N MET A 369 18.46 0.85 -29.86
CA MET A 369 17.84 0.99 -31.19
C MET A 369 16.51 1.72 -31.15
N GLU A 370 15.77 1.59 -30.04
CA GLU A 370 14.44 2.21 -29.88
C GLU A 370 14.44 3.44 -28.97
N ASN A 371 15.62 3.90 -28.52
CA ASN A 371 15.77 4.97 -27.53
C ASN A 371 14.95 4.70 -26.25
N GLY A 372 14.93 3.44 -25.82
CA GLY A 372 14.25 2.99 -24.62
C GLY A 372 15.01 3.35 -23.34
N LEU A 373 14.26 3.43 -22.24
CA LEU A 373 14.77 3.57 -20.88
C LEU A 373 14.52 2.27 -20.12
N ALA A 374 15.45 1.93 -19.22
CA ALA A 374 15.27 0.82 -18.30
C ALA A 374 15.77 1.17 -16.89
N TRP A 375 15.07 0.71 -15.86
CA TRP A 375 15.49 0.87 -14.47
C TRP A 375 15.00 -0.28 -13.59
N THR A 376 15.71 -0.56 -12.50
CA THR A 376 15.32 -1.60 -11.54
C THR A 376 13.99 -1.24 -10.85
N ALA A 377 13.03 -2.16 -10.86
CA ALA A 377 11.68 -1.91 -10.37
C ALA A 377 11.61 -1.75 -8.84
N HIS A 378 12.34 -2.62 -8.11
CA HIS A 378 12.44 -2.57 -6.65
C HIS A 378 13.82 -3.09 -6.21
N ALA A 379 14.85 -2.27 -6.44
CA ALA A 379 16.26 -2.61 -6.26
C ALA A 379 16.62 -3.19 -4.88
N ARG A 380 15.99 -2.67 -3.82
CA ARG A 380 16.29 -3.12 -2.44
C ARG A 380 15.70 -4.49 -2.11
N THR A 381 14.70 -4.90 -2.87
CA THR A 381 13.86 -6.05 -2.54
C THR A 381 14.13 -7.20 -3.50
N LYS A 382 14.22 -6.96 -4.80
CA LYS A 382 14.48 -7.99 -5.81
C LYS A 382 15.48 -7.53 -6.89
N GLY A 383 16.37 -6.59 -6.54
CA GLY A 383 17.51 -6.21 -7.37
C GLY A 383 18.71 -7.11 -7.19
#